data_AF-A0A8C1HMH1-F1
#
_entry.id   AF-A0A8C1HMH1-F1
#
_cell.length_a   1.000
_cell.length_b   1.000
_cell.length_c   1.000
_cell.angle_alpha   90.00
_cell.angle_beta   90.00
_cell.angle_gamma   90.00
#
_symmetry.space_group_name_H-M   'P 1'
#
loop_
_entity.id
_entity.type
_entity.pdbx_description
1 polymer ?
#
loop_
_entity_poly.entity_id
_entity_poly.type
_entity_poly.pdbx_seq_one_letter_code
_entity_poly.pdbx_strand_id
1 'polypeptide(L)'
;IKPAGQEAFLCGSYGSDDLNELEVNGNWTPQEKALHEARLKAKAKRRLRKSSSRDSNRESISDSVSGELSTDPHSPKSKNAVNDRKSRTGKGRGLPKKGGAGGKGVWGAAGMVYEVEEPDAKDPNYDESSQGDTIYATVVPELDERELEKTINPIVQEYFEHGDTKEVEMLLRELNLGHHKYEFSSLAVSLSLEGKASHRELTSRLLSDLSGKVLSEKDMSRAFDKMLKELPDLILDTPEAPQMLGQFIARAIADHALPMSFLDCYKGKVDCDHARAALDRASVLLSMKTKIMRLDNVWGVGGGQRPVKHLIKEMNLLLKEYLVSGELSEAEHCLRDLEVPHFHHELVYEAVVMALESTGDTALQMMVKLLKAFWQTGLITLDQMNRGFQRVYDELAEISLDVPHAHSIMETFVDLCYQDSVITKQLRDSCPTRGRKRFVSEGDGGLVKS
;
A
#
# COMPACT_ATOMS: atom_id res chain seq x y z
N ILE A 1 21.64 -49.78 -27.03
CA ILE A 1 22.25 -48.87 -26.03
C ILE A 1 21.24 -48.72 -24.91
N LYS A 2 21.69 -48.96 -23.66
CA LYS A 2 20.87 -49.13 -22.45
C LYS A 2 19.99 -47.90 -22.10
N PRO A 3 18.89 -48.11 -21.36
CA PRO A 3 17.97 -47.09 -20.81
C PRO A 3 18.30 -46.73 -19.34
N ALA A 4 17.76 -45.60 -18.84
CA ALA A 4 17.60 -45.13 -17.42
C ALA A 4 17.79 -43.60 -17.39
N GLY A 5 17.17 -42.75 -16.55
CA GLY A 5 16.24 -42.83 -15.42
C GLY A 5 15.65 -41.41 -15.23
N GLN A 6 14.41 -41.20 -14.77
CA GLN A 6 14.03 -41.12 -13.36
C GLN A 6 14.93 -40.21 -12.51
N GLU A 7 14.59 -38.92 -12.43
CA GLU A 7 14.93 -38.01 -11.31
C GLU A 7 13.62 -37.26 -10.96
N ALA A 8 12.92 -37.68 -9.91
CA ALA A 8 13.11 -37.25 -8.52
C ALA A 8 12.42 -35.90 -8.25
N PHE A 9 11.16 -36.01 -7.80
CA PHE A 9 10.51 -35.01 -6.96
C PHE A 9 11.41 -34.73 -5.75
N LEU A 10 11.93 -33.51 -5.66
CA LEU A 10 12.47 -32.95 -4.42
C LEU A 10 11.48 -31.94 -3.88
N CYS A 11 10.83 -32.34 -2.79
CA CYS A 11 10.17 -31.46 -1.84
C CYS A 11 11.21 -30.49 -1.27
N GLY A 12 11.14 -29.23 -1.69
CA GLY A 12 11.91 -28.13 -1.11
C GLY A 12 11.08 -27.43 -0.04
N SER A 13 11.49 -27.63 1.20
CA SER A 13 10.99 -26.96 2.41
C SER A 13 10.86 -25.45 2.24
N TYR A 14 9.78 -24.89 2.78
CA TYR A 14 9.59 -23.47 3.03
C TYR A 14 10.83 -22.87 3.71
N GLY A 15 11.51 -21.97 3.01
CA GLY A 15 12.47 -21.03 3.56
C GLY A 15 11.79 -19.66 3.65
N SER A 16 11.50 -19.25 4.88
CA SER A 16 11.12 -17.90 5.26
C SER A 16 12.28 -16.92 5.06
N ASP A 17 11.92 -15.67 4.71
CA ASP A 17 12.73 -14.47 4.81
C ASP A 17 13.94 -14.33 3.86
N ASP A 18 13.66 -14.10 2.57
CA ASP A 18 14.53 -13.27 1.73
C ASP A 18 13.80 -11.94 1.46
N LEU A 19 13.96 -11.01 2.42
CA LEU A 19 13.77 -9.59 2.14
C LEU A 19 14.82 -9.21 1.10
N ASN A 20 14.37 -8.75 -0.07
CA ASN A 20 15.18 -8.14 -1.11
C ASN A 20 16.12 -7.05 -0.54
N GLU A 21 17.31 -7.46 -0.09
CA GLU A 21 18.51 -6.64 -0.21
C GLU A 21 18.95 -6.72 -1.68
N LEU A 22 18.25 -5.97 -2.53
CA LEU A 22 18.83 -5.57 -3.79
C LEU A 22 20.11 -4.80 -3.45
N GLU A 23 21.26 -5.35 -3.85
CA GLU A 23 22.58 -4.73 -3.71
C GLU A 23 22.49 -3.23 -4.04
N VAL A 24 22.50 -2.41 -2.99
CA VAL A 24 22.29 -0.98 -3.08
C VAL A 24 23.57 -0.36 -3.61
N ASN A 25 23.48 0.18 -4.82
CA ASN A 25 24.54 0.95 -5.48
C ASN A 25 25.05 2.04 -4.52
N GLY A 26 26.34 2.01 -4.17
CA GLY A 26 26.95 2.76 -3.06
C GLY A 26 27.03 4.29 -3.21
N ASN A 27 26.21 4.91 -4.04
CA ASN A 27 26.37 6.32 -4.45
C ASN A 27 25.23 7.25 -4.00
N TRP A 28 24.46 6.87 -2.97
CA TRP A 28 23.35 7.70 -2.48
C TRP A 28 23.82 8.96 -1.76
N THR A 29 23.16 10.08 -2.06
CA THR A 29 23.33 11.33 -1.32
C THR A 29 22.83 11.17 0.12
N PRO A 30 23.29 12.01 1.07
CA PRO A 30 22.76 12.00 2.44
C PRO A 30 21.24 12.19 2.51
N GLN A 31 20.66 12.99 1.62
CA GLN A 31 19.21 13.22 1.53
C GLN A 31 18.47 11.97 1.04
N GLU A 32 19.00 11.26 0.03
CA GLU A 32 18.42 10.00 -0.46
C GLU A 32 18.44 8.91 0.61
N LYS A 33 19.53 8.81 1.39
CA LYS A 33 19.63 7.88 2.53
C LYS A 33 18.60 8.18 3.62
N ALA A 34 18.47 9.46 4.00
CA ALA A 34 17.50 9.88 5.00
C ALA A 34 16.06 9.61 4.56
N LEU A 35 15.75 9.90 3.29
CA LEU A 35 14.44 9.60 2.71
C LEU A 35 14.15 8.08 2.67
N HIS A 36 15.15 7.26 2.35
CA HIS A 36 14.96 5.82 2.37
C HIS A 36 14.69 5.30 3.79
N GLU A 37 15.43 5.78 4.78
CA GLU A 37 15.21 5.44 6.19
C GLU A 37 13.81 5.89 6.67
N ALA A 38 13.40 7.11 6.29
CA ALA A 38 12.06 7.65 6.52
C ALA A 38 10.97 6.70 5.99
N ARG A 39 11.12 6.23 4.73
CA ARG A 39 10.21 5.28 4.09
C ARG A 39 10.16 3.94 4.83
N LEU A 40 11.31 3.39 5.23
CA LEU A 40 11.36 2.15 6.00
C LEU A 40 10.63 2.31 7.35
N LYS A 41 10.86 3.43 8.04
CA LYS A 41 10.21 3.73 9.33
C LYS A 41 8.71 3.94 9.19
N ALA A 42 8.27 4.67 8.16
CA ALA A 42 6.86 4.91 7.88
C ALA A 42 6.13 3.60 7.54
N LYS A 43 6.76 2.73 6.73
CA LYS A 43 6.27 1.40 6.40
C LYS A 43 6.19 0.47 7.62
N ALA A 44 7.17 0.53 8.53
CA ALA A 44 7.13 -0.21 9.79
C ALA A 44 5.95 0.24 10.67
N LYS A 45 5.72 1.56 10.78
CA LYS A 45 4.56 2.11 11.51
C LYS A 45 3.23 1.72 10.88
N ARG A 46 3.11 1.69 9.54
CA ARG A 46 1.91 1.16 8.86
C ARG A 46 1.64 -0.29 9.26
N ARG A 47 2.66 -1.15 9.27
CA ARG A 47 2.52 -2.57 9.66
C ARG A 47 2.02 -2.72 11.10
N LEU A 48 2.49 -1.88 12.02
CA LEU A 48 2.00 -1.84 13.40
C LEU A 48 0.51 -1.45 13.49
N ARG A 49 0.07 -0.45 12.71
CA ARG A 49 -1.35 -0.08 12.64
C ARG A 49 -2.22 -1.22 12.10
N LYS A 50 -1.75 -1.92 11.06
CA LYS A 50 -2.50 -3.01 10.42
C LYS A 50 -2.51 -4.33 11.21
N SER A 51 -1.50 -4.59 12.04
CA SER A 51 -1.47 -5.76 12.95
C SER A 51 -2.32 -5.53 14.21
N SER A 52 -2.35 -4.30 14.73
CA SER A 52 -3.18 -3.96 15.91
C SER A 52 -4.67 -4.22 15.72
N SER A 53 -5.19 -4.15 14.48
CA SER A 53 -6.59 -4.49 14.19
C SER A 53 -6.87 -6.00 14.09
N ARG A 54 -5.82 -6.83 14.03
CA ARG A 54 -5.91 -8.29 13.87
C ARG A 54 -5.68 -9.04 15.19
N ASP A 55 -5.04 -8.40 16.18
CA ASP A 55 -4.69 -9.00 17.48
C ASP A 55 -5.69 -8.72 18.62
N SER A 56 -6.86 -8.14 18.34
CA SER A 56 -7.92 -7.99 19.36
C SER A 56 -8.59 -9.31 19.78
N ASN A 57 -8.09 -10.48 19.36
CA ASN A 57 -8.62 -11.80 19.72
C ASN A 57 -7.56 -12.80 20.24
N ARG A 58 -6.47 -12.32 20.84
CA ARG A 58 -5.51 -13.21 21.50
C ARG A 58 -5.24 -12.76 22.93
N GLU A 59 -5.90 -13.44 23.86
CA GLU A 59 -5.76 -13.22 25.30
C GLU A 59 -4.30 -13.28 25.75
N SER A 60 -3.98 -12.31 26.61
CA SER A 60 -2.68 -12.11 27.24
C SER A 60 -2.44 -13.15 28.33
N ILE A 61 -1.31 -13.84 28.27
CA ILE A 61 -0.77 -14.59 29.41
C ILE A 61 0.48 -13.83 29.86
N SER A 62 0.31 -13.11 30.96
CA SER A 62 1.38 -12.49 31.73
C SER A 62 2.20 -13.56 32.43
N ASP A 63 3.52 -13.42 32.42
CA ASP A 63 4.33 -13.87 33.54
C ASP A 63 5.37 -12.81 33.90
N SER A 64 5.46 -12.57 35.19
CA SER A 64 6.21 -11.50 35.83
C SER A 64 7.22 -12.14 36.76
N VAL A 65 8.51 -11.86 36.58
CA VAL A 65 9.53 -12.05 37.62
C VAL A 65 10.57 -10.93 37.52
N SER A 66 10.70 -10.25 38.66
CA SER A 66 11.65 -9.24 39.12
C SER A 66 13.10 -9.72 39.24
N GLY A 67 14.07 -8.79 39.14
CA GLY A 67 15.42 -8.98 39.72
C GLY A 67 16.49 -8.01 39.19
N GLU A 68 17.10 -7.24 40.09
CA GLU A 68 18.07 -6.16 39.87
C GLU A 68 19.52 -6.58 39.48
N LEU A 69 20.29 -5.53 39.14
CA LEU A 69 21.71 -5.39 38.76
C LEU A 69 22.74 -6.33 39.43
N SER A 70 23.78 -6.68 38.67
CA SER A 70 25.18 -6.81 39.14
C SER A 70 26.19 -6.82 37.97
N THR A 71 27.36 -6.23 38.24
CA THR A 71 28.46 -5.83 37.34
C THR A 71 29.63 -6.84 37.23
N ASP A 72 30.27 -6.82 36.05
CA ASP A 72 31.68 -7.11 35.69
C ASP A 72 32.19 -8.57 35.71
N PRO A 73 33.41 -8.89 35.22
CA PRO A 73 34.24 -8.41 34.08
C PRO A 73 34.75 -9.60 33.21
N HIS A 74 35.46 -9.41 32.08
CA HIS A 74 36.63 -10.26 31.68
C HIS A 74 37.30 -9.79 30.37
N SER A 75 38.52 -9.26 30.51
CA SER A 75 39.56 -9.17 29.46
C SER A 75 40.76 -10.02 29.90
N PRO A 76 41.48 -10.73 29.01
CA PRO A 76 42.64 -11.53 29.40
C PRO A 76 43.97 -10.76 29.26
N LYS A 77 44.83 -10.90 30.28
CA LYS A 77 46.26 -10.53 30.32
C LYS A 77 47.14 -11.78 30.19
N SER A 78 48.32 -11.67 29.56
CA SER A 78 49.57 -12.46 29.79
C SER A 78 50.53 -12.29 28.60
N LYS A 79 51.87 -12.14 28.63
CA LYS A 79 52.94 -12.16 29.66
C LYS A 79 54.28 -11.66 29.05
N ASN A 80 55.17 -11.25 29.95
CA ASN A 80 56.57 -10.76 29.91
C ASN A 80 57.62 -11.52 29.03
N ALA A 81 58.71 -10.83 28.65
CA ALA A 81 60.11 -11.20 28.98
C ALA A 81 61.14 -10.09 28.68
N VAL A 82 62.17 -10.05 29.53
CA VAL A 82 63.25 -9.07 29.71
C VAL A 82 64.47 -9.43 28.85
N ASN A 83 65.25 -8.43 28.40
CA ASN A 83 66.71 -8.59 28.31
C ASN A 83 67.46 -7.25 28.47
N ASP A 84 68.37 -7.26 29.45
CA ASP A 84 69.23 -6.19 29.92
C ASP A 84 70.59 -6.25 29.21
N ARG A 85 71.09 -5.11 28.70
CA ARG A 85 72.51 -4.92 28.35
C ARG A 85 72.93 -3.50 28.71
N LYS A 86 73.58 -3.34 29.86
CA LYS A 86 74.22 -2.09 30.31
C LYS A 86 75.47 -1.76 29.49
N SER A 87 75.57 -0.48 29.14
CA SER A 87 76.63 0.18 28.38
C SER A 87 77.85 0.52 29.26
N ARG A 88 79.05 0.38 28.67
CA ARG A 88 80.35 0.74 29.24
C ARG A 88 80.59 2.25 29.13
N THR A 89 80.94 2.83 30.28
CA THR A 89 81.94 3.90 30.48
C THR A 89 81.93 5.13 29.57
N GLY A 90 81.73 6.29 30.22
CA GLY A 90 82.68 7.39 30.05
C GLY A 90 82.17 8.57 29.22
N LYS A 91 81.24 9.35 29.79
CA LYS A 91 81.28 10.82 29.83
C LYS A 91 80.12 11.33 30.70
N GLY A 92 80.48 12.11 31.72
CA GLY A 92 79.64 13.10 32.41
C GLY A 92 78.25 12.66 32.90
N ARG A 93 78.11 12.51 34.22
CA ARG A 93 76.81 12.51 34.91
C ARG A 93 76.09 13.84 34.63
N GLY A 94 75.22 13.88 33.62
CA GLY A 94 74.22 14.94 33.44
C GLY A 94 73.08 14.79 34.44
N LEU A 95 73.40 14.68 35.73
CA LEU A 95 72.41 14.67 36.80
C LEU A 95 71.85 16.10 36.94
N PRO A 96 70.54 16.30 36.75
CA PRO A 96 69.87 17.52 37.21
C PRO A 96 70.08 17.64 38.72
N LYS A 97 70.41 18.84 39.21
CA LYS A 97 70.51 19.11 40.65
C LYS A 97 69.19 18.71 41.34
N LYS A 98 69.30 18.08 42.51
CA LYS A 98 68.18 17.68 43.38
C LYS A 98 67.12 18.79 43.43
N GLY A 99 65.88 18.44 43.05
CA GLY A 99 64.72 19.34 43.05
C GLY A 99 64.17 19.70 41.66
N GLY A 100 64.62 19.04 40.60
CA GLY A 100 64.28 19.36 39.20
C GLY A 100 62.78 19.34 38.87
N ALA A 101 62.18 20.54 38.91
CA ALA A 101 61.12 20.97 38.02
C ALA A 101 61.54 22.36 37.50
N GLY A 102 61.59 22.57 36.18
CA GLY A 102 61.81 23.90 35.59
C GLY A 102 63.15 24.13 34.88
N GLY A 103 63.66 23.15 34.13
CA GLY A 103 64.66 23.41 33.09
C GLY A 103 64.00 23.74 31.75
N LYS A 104 64.55 24.69 30.98
CA LYS A 104 64.09 25.03 29.62
C LYS A 104 63.96 23.75 28.77
N GLY A 105 62.73 23.41 28.39
CA GLY A 105 62.42 22.32 27.45
C GLY A 105 61.94 21.00 28.06
N VAL A 106 61.62 20.91 29.36
CA VAL A 106 61.08 19.69 29.99
C VAL A 106 59.65 19.92 30.48
N TRP A 107 58.73 19.01 30.13
CA TRP A 107 57.27 19.12 30.28
C TRP A 107 56.74 18.87 31.72
N GLY A 108 57.51 19.22 32.75
CA GLY A 108 57.12 18.97 34.15
C GLY A 108 57.07 17.48 34.51
N ALA A 109 56.68 17.16 35.76
CA ALA A 109 56.64 15.79 36.28
C ALA A 109 55.38 15.04 35.79
N ALA A 110 55.54 13.79 35.35
CA ALA A 110 54.44 12.96 34.89
C ALA A 110 53.44 12.68 36.02
N GLY A 111 52.16 12.99 35.79
CA GLY A 111 51.06 12.72 36.73
C GLY A 111 50.48 13.94 37.46
N MET A 112 50.97 15.15 37.18
CA MET A 112 50.30 16.37 37.61
C MET A 112 49.10 16.62 36.68
N VAL A 113 47.89 16.37 37.16
CA VAL A 113 46.68 16.90 36.54
C VAL A 113 46.69 18.39 36.89
N TYR A 114 47.00 19.25 35.91
CA TYR A 114 46.84 20.68 36.09
C TYR A 114 45.38 20.95 36.47
N GLU A 115 45.15 21.82 37.46
CA GLU A 115 43.80 22.36 37.66
C GLU A 115 43.32 22.93 36.32
N VAL A 116 42.04 22.76 36.02
CA VAL A 116 41.43 23.33 34.81
C VAL A 116 41.66 24.84 34.86
N GLU A 117 42.66 25.33 34.14
CA GLU A 117 42.92 26.76 34.03
C GLU A 117 41.72 27.37 33.31
N GLU A 118 41.01 28.25 34.02
CA GLU A 118 39.97 29.06 33.39
C GLU A 118 40.62 29.93 32.32
N PRO A 119 40.10 29.91 31.08
CA PRO A 119 40.66 30.69 29.98
C PRO A 119 40.77 32.19 30.33
N ASP A 120 41.98 32.75 30.26
CA ASP A 120 42.21 34.17 30.54
C ASP A 120 41.68 35.03 29.39
N ALA A 121 40.55 35.70 29.63
CA ALA A 121 39.89 36.59 28.67
C ALA A 121 40.75 37.81 28.24
N LYS A 122 41.92 38.02 28.84
CA LYS A 122 42.88 39.07 28.46
C LYS A 122 44.07 38.55 27.64
N ASP A 123 44.13 37.26 27.32
CA ASP A 123 45.18 36.73 26.42
C ASP A 123 44.99 37.33 25.01
N PRO A 124 46.02 37.94 24.39
CA PRO A 124 45.94 38.44 23.01
C PRO A 124 45.61 37.36 21.95
N ASN A 125 45.81 36.08 22.30
CA ASN A 125 45.44 34.92 21.50
C ASN A 125 44.10 34.29 21.97
N TYR A 126 43.40 34.95 22.90
CA TYR A 126 42.05 34.60 23.34
C TYR A 126 41.06 34.87 22.22
N ASP A 127 40.53 33.78 21.68
CA ASP A 127 39.49 33.79 20.67
C ASP A 127 38.15 33.45 21.35
N GLU A 128 37.31 34.45 21.59
CA GLU A 128 35.93 34.27 22.09
C GLU A 128 35.07 33.39 21.16
N SER A 129 35.39 33.32 19.87
CA SER A 129 34.70 32.47 18.89
C SER A 129 35.12 31.00 18.92
N SER A 130 36.25 30.66 19.54
CA SER A 130 36.73 29.27 19.71
C SER A 130 36.09 28.51 20.88
N GLN A 131 35.30 29.17 21.74
CA GLN A 131 34.69 28.55 22.94
C GLN A 131 33.15 28.59 22.99
N GLY A 132 32.49 29.06 21.94
CA GLY A 132 31.07 28.77 21.78
C GLY A 132 30.89 27.33 21.30
N ASP A 133 29.95 26.57 21.89
CA ASP A 133 29.46 25.35 21.27
C ASP A 133 29.04 25.70 19.83
N THR A 134 29.88 25.34 18.86
CA THR A 134 29.57 25.56 17.45
C THR A 134 28.50 24.55 17.08
N ILE A 135 27.24 24.94 17.22
CA ILE A 135 26.10 24.13 16.82
C ILE A 135 26.09 24.09 15.30
N TYR A 136 26.64 23.02 14.72
CA TYR A 136 26.46 22.73 13.31
C TYR A 136 24.99 22.37 13.07
N ALA A 137 24.19 23.34 12.65
CA ALA A 137 22.85 23.08 12.16
C ALA A 137 22.95 22.36 10.81
N THR A 138 22.43 21.15 10.73
CA THR A 138 22.26 20.44 9.47
C THR A 138 21.15 21.15 8.68
N VAL A 139 21.54 22.06 7.78
CA VAL A 139 20.60 22.69 6.85
C VAL A 139 20.31 21.68 5.75
N VAL A 140 19.10 21.13 5.72
CA VAL A 140 18.63 20.30 4.60
C VAL A 140 18.14 21.25 3.51
N PRO A 141 18.80 21.31 2.33
CA PRO A 141 18.34 22.13 1.22
C PRO A 141 16.89 21.79 0.83
N GLU A 142 16.18 22.78 0.30
CA GLU A 142 14.90 22.54 -0.37
C GLU A 142 15.15 21.66 -1.60
N LEU A 143 14.24 20.72 -1.86
CA LEU A 143 14.30 19.90 -3.06
C LEU A 143 14.07 20.76 -4.31
N ASP A 144 14.90 20.55 -5.33
CA ASP A 144 14.65 21.14 -6.65
C ASP A 144 13.47 20.42 -7.35
N GLU A 145 12.91 21.03 -8.39
CA GLU A 145 11.70 20.51 -9.06
C GLU A 145 11.89 19.09 -9.65
N ARG A 146 13.10 18.75 -10.11
CA ARG A 146 13.38 17.44 -10.73
C ARG A 146 13.59 16.34 -9.69
N GLU A 147 14.26 16.67 -8.59
CA GLU A 147 14.44 15.80 -7.43
C GLU A 147 13.12 15.58 -6.70
N LEU A 148 12.25 16.59 -6.70
CA LEU A 148 10.92 16.56 -6.11
C LEU A 148 10.05 15.50 -6.79
N GLU A 149 9.97 15.50 -8.11
CA GLU A 149 9.19 14.49 -8.86
C GLU A 149 9.70 13.07 -8.59
N LYS A 150 11.03 12.86 -8.65
CA LYS A 150 11.65 11.57 -8.34
C LYS A 150 11.38 11.09 -6.91
N THR A 151 11.22 12.03 -5.99
CA THR A 151 10.93 11.76 -4.57
C THR A 151 9.46 11.47 -4.34
N ILE A 152 8.56 12.25 -4.94
CA ILE A 152 7.11 12.21 -4.70
C ILE A 152 6.45 11.06 -5.45
N ASN A 153 6.84 10.80 -6.70
CA ASN A 153 6.17 9.78 -7.52
C ASN A 153 6.15 8.40 -6.85
N PRO A 154 7.26 7.89 -6.29
CA PRO A 154 7.24 6.61 -5.57
C PRO A 154 6.37 6.64 -4.31
N ILE A 155 6.28 7.77 -3.60
CA ILE A 155 5.44 7.90 -2.39
C ILE A 155 3.97 7.79 -2.76
N VAL A 156 3.55 8.48 -3.82
CA VAL A 156 2.16 8.45 -4.31
C VAL A 156 1.81 7.07 -4.88
N GLN A 157 2.72 6.47 -5.66
CA GLN A 157 2.50 5.13 -6.21
C GLN A 157 2.40 4.07 -5.12
N GLU A 158 3.26 4.11 -4.11
CA GLU A 158 3.11 3.22 -2.94
C GLU A 158 1.76 3.46 -2.26
N TYR A 159 1.37 4.71 -2.06
CA TYR A 159 0.08 5.05 -1.47
C TYR A 159 -1.10 4.48 -2.25
N PHE A 160 -1.07 4.43 -3.58
CA PHE A 160 -2.14 3.79 -4.36
C PHE A 160 -2.31 2.29 -4.05
N GLU A 161 -1.23 1.60 -3.67
CA GLU A 161 -1.30 0.18 -3.30
C GLU A 161 -1.89 -0.04 -1.90
N HIS A 162 -1.53 0.79 -0.91
CA HIS A 162 -1.88 0.54 0.49
C HIS A 162 -2.95 1.48 1.09
N GLY A 163 -3.21 2.64 0.49
CA GLY A 163 -4.25 3.58 0.90
C GLY A 163 -4.06 4.24 2.28
N ASP A 164 -2.83 4.30 2.81
CA ASP A 164 -2.56 4.84 4.16
C ASP A 164 -2.11 6.31 4.10
N THR A 165 -3.06 7.23 4.29
CA THR A 165 -2.81 8.68 4.23
C THR A 165 -1.86 9.16 5.34
N LYS A 166 -1.86 8.50 6.51
CA LYS A 166 -0.99 8.88 7.62
C LYS A 166 0.48 8.53 7.34
N GLU A 167 0.74 7.52 6.54
CA GLU A 167 2.11 7.22 6.09
C GLU A 167 2.65 8.34 5.21
N VAL A 168 1.88 8.76 4.22
CA VAL A 168 2.23 9.90 3.35
C VAL A 168 2.41 11.16 4.19
N GLU A 169 1.52 11.44 5.15
CA GLU A 169 1.64 12.57 6.06
C GLU A 169 3.00 12.57 6.81
N MET A 170 3.42 11.43 7.35
CA MET A 170 4.71 11.31 8.05
C MET A 170 5.88 11.57 7.11
N LEU A 171 5.85 11.01 5.89
CA LEU A 171 6.91 11.20 4.91
C LEU A 171 7.05 12.66 4.48
N LEU A 172 5.92 13.33 4.21
CA LEU A 172 5.94 14.75 3.82
C LEU A 172 6.40 15.67 4.96
N ARG A 173 6.23 15.29 6.23
CA ARG A 173 6.77 16.06 7.38
C ARG A 173 8.29 15.92 7.52
N GLU A 174 8.85 14.81 7.07
CA GLU A 174 10.30 14.58 7.08
C GLU A 174 11.00 15.21 5.85
N LEU A 175 10.24 15.50 4.79
CA LEU A 175 10.72 16.18 3.59
C LEU A 175 10.73 17.72 3.76
N ASN A 176 11.86 18.36 3.43
CA ASN A 176 11.92 19.83 3.36
C ASN A 176 11.42 20.32 1.99
N LEU A 177 10.10 20.43 1.83
CA LEU A 177 9.46 20.89 0.59
C LEU A 177 9.48 22.42 0.40
N GLY A 178 9.82 23.19 1.46
CA GLY A 178 9.89 24.65 1.40
C GLY A 178 8.66 25.30 0.75
N HIS A 179 8.90 26.05 -0.32
CA HIS A 179 7.87 26.73 -1.12
C HIS A 179 7.19 25.85 -2.18
N HIS A 180 7.65 24.62 -2.38
CA HIS A 180 7.17 23.66 -3.38
C HIS A 180 6.12 22.69 -2.82
N LYS A 181 5.53 22.96 -1.65
CA LYS A 181 4.49 22.09 -1.05
C LYS A 181 3.30 21.82 -1.97
N TYR A 182 2.89 22.83 -2.74
CA TYR A 182 1.79 22.71 -3.69
C TYR A 182 2.07 21.70 -4.81
N GLU A 183 3.35 21.46 -5.14
CA GLU A 183 3.75 20.53 -6.19
C GLU A 183 3.44 19.07 -5.85
N PHE A 184 3.40 18.74 -4.56
CA PHE A 184 2.94 17.42 -4.14
C PHE A 184 1.50 17.15 -4.62
N SER A 185 0.61 18.12 -4.44
CA SER A 185 -0.79 17.98 -4.81
C SER A 185 -0.97 17.91 -6.33
N SER A 186 -0.26 18.74 -7.11
CA SER A 186 -0.33 18.67 -8.57
C SER A 186 0.20 17.32 -9.09
N LEU A 187 1.36 16.87 -8.62
CA LEU A 187 1.93 15.57 -9.00
C LEU A 187 1.00 14.40 -8.63
N ALA A 188 0.43 14.41 -7.42
CA ALA A 188 -0.50 13.36 -7.00
C ALA A 188 -1.79 13.31 -7.84
N VAL A 189 -2.29 14.48 -8.28
CA VAL A 189 -3.42 14.57 -9.20
C VAL A 189 -3.00 14.07 -10.59
N SER A 190 -1.91 14.56 -11.17
CA SER A 190 -1.41 14.14 -12.49
C SER A 190 -1.23 12.63 -12.57
N LEU A 191 -0.54 12.02 -11.61
CA LEU A 191 -0.35 10.55 -11.55
C LEU A 191 -1.68 9.78 -11.47
N SER A 192 -2.72 10.37 -10.87
CA SER A 192 -4.04 9.73 -10.78
C SER A 192 -4.88 9.89 -12.06
N LEU A 193 -4.60 10.91 -12.88
CA LEU A 193 -5.28 11.11 -14.17
C LEU A 193 -4.92 9.99 -15.16
N GLU A 194 -3.64 9.58 -15.17
CA GLU A 194 -3.14 8.44 -15.95
C GLU A 194 -3.50 7.07 -15.34
N GLY A 195 -4.01 7.08 -14.10
CA GLY A 195 -4.35 5.90 -13.34
C GLY A 195 -5.80 5.42 -13.49
N LYS A 196 -6.18 4.52 -12.58
CA LYS A 196 -7.56 4.00 -12.50
C LYS A 196 -8.48 4.93 -11.70
N ALA A 197 -9.78 4.67 -11.75
CA ALA A 197 -10.77 5.44 -11.00
C ALA A 197 -10.52 5.34 -9.48
N SER A 198 -10.10 4.16 -9.02
CA SER A 198 -9.68 3.96 -7.62
C SER A 198 -8.50 4.85 -7.19
N HIS A 199 -7.55 5.14 -8.09
CA HIS A 199 -6.43 6.03 -7.79
C HIS A 199 -6.92 7.47 -7.59
N ARG A 200 -7.86 7.94 -8.41
CA ARG A 200 -8.45 9.29 -8.30
C ARG A 200 -9.25 9.47 -7.01
N GLU A 201 -9.97 8.44 -6.61
CA GLU A 201 -10.64 8.38 -5.31
C GLU A 201 -9.63 8.44 -4.16
N LEU A 202 -8.54 7.66 -4.23
CA LEU A 202 -7.48 7.70 -3.22
C LEU A 202 -6.78 9.06 -3.16
N THR A 203 -6.50 9.70 -4.30
CA THR A 203 -5.94 11.06 -4.34
C THR A 203 -6.89 12.07 -3.70
N SER A 204 -8.20 12.01 -3.99
CA SER A 204 -9.17 12.92 -3.39
C SER A 204 -9.17 12.82 -1.86
N ARG A 205 -9.18 11.59 -1.31
CA ARG A 205 -9.07 11.36 0.13
C ARG A 205 -7.74 11.85 0.70
N LEU A 206 -6.64 11.61 -0.01
CA LEU A 206 -5.32 12.05 0.41
C LEU A 206 -5.23 13.57 0.54
N LEU A 207 -5.74 14.30 -0.46
CA LEU A 207 -5.74 15.77 -0.44
C LEU A 207 -6.58 16.30 0.73
N SER A 208 -7.76 15.72 0.97
CA SER A 208 -8.60 16.08 2.13
C SER A 208 -7.88 15.82 3.45
N ASP A 209 -7.28 14.64 3.61
CA ASP A 209 -6.59 14.25 4.85
C ASP A 209 -5.31 15.05 5.13
N LEU A 210 -4.62 15.53 4.10
CA LEU A 210 -3.41 16.36 4.24
C LEU A 210 -3.72 17.85 4.41
N SER A 211 -4.89 18.30 3.96
CA SER A 211 -5.36 19.68 4.10
C SER A 211 -5.44 20.10 5.57
N GLY A 212 -4.91 21.28 5.88
CA GLY A 212 -4.85 21.82 7.25
C GLY A 212 -3.82 21.15 8.17
N LYS A 213 -3.14 20.09 7.71
CA LYS A 213 -2.06 19.41 8.44
C LYS A 213 -0.69 19.76 7.88
N VAL A 214 -0.40 19.26 6.68
CA VAL A 214 0.91 19.43 6.02
C VAL A 214 0.80 20.45 4.89
N LEU A 215 -0.37 20.51 4.25
CA LEU A 215 -0.69 21.37 3.13
C LEU A 215 -1.67 22.45 3.57
N SER A 216 -1.33 23.71 3.30
CA SER A 216 -2.23 24.83 3.56
C SER A 216 -3.25 24.98 2.43
N GLU A 217 -4.34 25.70 2.70
CA GLU A 217 -5.33 26.05 1.69
C GLU A 217 -4.73 26.83 0.50
N LYS A 218 -3.70 27.65 0.77
CA LYS A 218 -2.95 28.37 -0.26
C LYS A 218 -2.13 27.42 -1.13
N ASP A 219 -1.52 26.40 -0.54
CA ASP A 219 -0.79 25.37 -1.28
C ASP A 219 -1.75 24.59 -2.18
N MET A 220 -2.91 24.20 -1.65
CA MET A 220 -3.94 23.51 -2.44
C MET A 220 -4.44 24.38 -3.59
N SER A 221 -4.78 25.64 -3.34
CA SER A 221 -5.26 26.56 -4.38
C SER A 221 -4.20 26.73 -5.47
N ARG A 222 -2.94 26.95 -5.08
CA ARG A 222 -1.82 27.08 -6.03
C ARG A 222 -1.59 25.81 -6.86
N ALA A 223 -1.79 24.62 -6.27
CA ALA A 223 -1.68 23.36 -6.99
C ALA A 223 -2.74 23.26 -8.09
N PHE A 224 -4.00 23.54 -7.78
CA PHE A 224 -5.08 23.52 -8.76
C PHE A 224 -4.94 24.64 -9.81
N ASP A 225 -4.42 25.81 -9.43
CA ASP A 225 -4.07 26.89 -10.36
C ASP A 225 -2.99 26.44 -11.36
N LYS A 226 -1.98 25.69 -10.90
CA LYS A 226 -0.94 25.09 -11.76
C LYS A 226 -1.58 24.08 -12.71
N MET A 227 -2.35 23.13 -12.18
CA MET A 227 -3.03 22.09 -12.98
C MET A 227 -3.93 22.67 -14.08
N LEU A 228 -4.69 23.73 -13.79
CA LEU A 228 -5.53 24.41 -14.79
C LEU A 228 -4.70 25.04 -15.94
N LYS A 229 -3.48 25.51 -15.66
CA LYS A 229 -2.56 26.05 -16.68
C LYS A 229 -1.91 24.94 -17.50
N GLU A 230 -1.65 23.79 -16.89
CA GLU A 230 -1.01 22.62 -17.51
C GLU A 230 -1.99 21.69 -18.23
N LEU A 231 -3.31 21.95 -18.13
CA LEU A 231 -4.33 21.18 -18.84
C LEU A 231 -4.04 20.94 -20.34
N PRO A 232 -3.55 21.92 -21.12
CA PRO A 232 -3.22 21.68 -22.53
C PRO A 232 -2.17 20.57 -22.72
N ASP A 233 -1.23 20.43 -21.80
CA ASP A 233 -0.20 19.39 -21.83
C ASP A 233 -0.74 18.07 -21.29
N LEU A 234 -1.49 18.10 -20.18
CA LEU A 234 -2.10 16.90 -19.58
C LEU A 234 -3.07 16.16 -20.53
N ILE A 235 -3.72 16.89 -21.43
CA ILE A 235 -4.63 16.32 -22.44
C ILE A 235 -3.89 15.42 -23.44
N LEU A 236 -2.60 15.67 -23.68
CA LEU A 236 -1.81 14.88 -24.61
C LEU A 236 -1.71 13.42 -24.16
N ASP A 237 -1.59 13.20 -22.85
CA ASP A 237 -1.54 11.86 -22.26
C ASP A 237 -2.94 11.38 -21.84
N THR A 238 -3.80 12.30 -21.39
CA THR A 238 -5.12 11.99 -20.84
C THR A 238 -6.20 12.89 -21.44
N PRO A 239 -6.89 12.47 -22.52
CA PRO A 239 -7.87 13.30 -23.23
C PRO A 239 -9.02 13.85 -22.37
N GLU A 240 -9.41 13.11 -21.33
CA GLU A 240 -10.49 13.46 -20.39
C GLU A 240 -10.00 14.29 -19.18
N ALA A 241 -8.74 14.73 -19.17
CA ALA A 241 -8.14 15.51 -18.08
C ALA A 241 -8.97 16.74 -17.66
N PRO A 242 -9.60 17.54 -18.55
CA PRO A 242 -10.44 18.65 -18.15
C PRO A 242 -11.63 18.22 -17.29
N GLN A 243 -12.34 17.16 -17.69
CA GLN A 243 -13.51 16.66 -16.98
C GLN A 243 -13.11 16.10 -15.62
N MET A 244 -12.01 15.34 -15.56
CA MET A 244 -11.47 14.78 -14.33
C MET A 244 -10.95 15.87 -13.39
N LEU A 245 -10.22 16.87 -13.87
CA LEU A 245 -9.79 17.99 -13.04
C LEU A 245 -10.99 18.76 -12.47
N GLY A 246 -12.05 18.93 -13.25
CA GLY A 246 -13.31 19.51 -12.77
C GLY A 246 -13.97 18.69 -11.64
N GLN A 247 -13.92 17.35 -11.72
CA GLN A 247 -14.37 16.46 -10.64
C GLN A 247 -13.50 16.61 -9.39
N PHE A 248 -12.17 16.69 -9.54
CA PHE A 248 -11.26 16.95 -8.42
C PHE A 248 -11.54 18.29 -7.75
N ILE A 249 -11.76 19.36 -8.52
CA ILE A 249 -12.07 20.69 -7.95
C ILE A 249 -13.38 20.63 -7.15
N ALA A 250 -14.44 20.05 -7.72
CA ALA A 250 -15.72 19.90 -7.02
C ALA A 250 -15.57 19.08 -5.73
N ARG A 251 -14.83 17.97 -5.80
CA ARG A 251 -14.57 17.09 -4.65
C ARG A 251 -13.75 17.80 -3.58
N ALA A 252 -12.67 18.49 -3.95
CA ALA A 252 -11.82 19.22 -3.02
C ALA A 252 -12.56 20.37 -2.33
N ILE A 253 -13.47 21.05 -3.02
CA ILE A 253 -14.34 22.07 -2.41
C ILE A 253 -15.31 21.43 -1.41
N ALA A 254 -15.95 20.31 -1.78
CA ALA A 254 -16.88 19.60 -0.91
C ALA A 254 -16.21 19.00 0.34
N ASP A 255 -14.96 18.58 0.22
CA ASP A 255 -14.13 18.05 1.30
C ASP A 255 -13.37 19.13 2.08
N HIS A 256 -13.63 20.42 1.79
CA HIS A 256 -12.96 21.57 2.41
C HIS A 256 -11.43 21.61 2.25
N ALA A 257 -10.90 20.94 1.22
CA ALA A 257 -9.51 21.06 0.79
C ALA A 257 -9.26 22.31 -0.06
N LEU A 258 -10.29 22.83 -0.73
CA LEU A 258 -10.29 24.10 -1.45
C LEU A 258 -11.35 25.06 -0.91
N PRO A 259 -11.13 26.39 -1.00
CA PRO A 259 -12.15 27.37 -0.64
C PRO A 259 -13.38 27.29 -1.54
N MET A 260 -14.56 27.53 -0.96
CA MET A 260 -15.81 27.66 -1.73
C MET A 260 -15.74 28.78 -2.78
N SER A 261 -14.95 29.83 -2.53
CA SER A 261 -14.74 30.96 -3.44
C SER A 261 -13.70 30.69 -4.53
N PHE A 262 -13.08 29.50 -4.57
CA PHE A 262 -12.04 29.17 -5.55
C PHE A 262 -12.51 29.43 -6.99
N LEU A 263 -13.71 28.98 -7.35
CA LEU A 263 -14.27 29.18 -8.69
C LEU A 263 -14.53 30.66 -9.03
N ASP A 264 -14.82 31.50 -8.03
CA ASP A 264 -15.09 32.92 -8.24
C ASP A 264 -13.84 33.69 -8.72
N CYS A 265 -12.65 33.22 -8.35
CA CYS A 265 -11.39 33.82 -8.78
C CYS A 265 -11.21 33.78 -10.31
N TYR A 266 -11.85 32.83 -10.98
CA TYR A 266 -11.72 32.54 -12.40
C TYR A 266 -12.84 33.10 -13.29
N LYS A 267 -13.95 33.56 -12.70
CA LYS A 267 -15.08 34.10 -13.47
C LYS A 267 -14.64 35.27 -14.36
N GLY A 268 -14.83 35.12 -15.67
CA GLY A 268 -14.51 36.13 -16.68
C GLY A 268 -13.01 36.37 -16.92
N LYS A 269 -12.12 35.47 -16.46
CA LYS A 269 -10.66 35.62 -16.58
C LYS A 269 -9.96 34.46 -17.28
N VAL A 270 -10.71 33.45 -17.73
CA VAL A 270 -10.15 32.22 -18.31
C VAL A 270 -10.26 32.26 -19.82
N ASP A 271 -9.10 32.32 -20.47
CA ASP A 271 -9.00 32.33 -21.94
C ASP A 271 -8.87 30.91 -22.52
N CYS A 272 -8.35 29.95 -21.74
CA CYS A 272 -8.20 28.56 -22.16
C CYS A 272 -9.53 27.78 -22.09
N ASP A 273 -9.95 27.22 -23.23
CA ASP A 273 -11.21 26.45 -23.32
C ASP A 273 -11.19 25.20 -22.43
N HIS A 274 -10.04 24.52 -22.31
CA HIS A 274 -9.90 23.34 -21.45
C HIS A 274 -10.05 23.67 -19.97
N ALA A 275 -9.41 24.75 -19.51
CA ALA A 275 -9.55 25.23 -18.14
C ALA A 275 -11.00 25.67 -17.86
N ARG A 276 -11.65 26.32 -18.83
CA ARG A 276 -13.06 26.68 -18.72
C ARG A 276 -13.95 25.45 -18.59
N ALA A 277 -13.73 24.42 -19.40
CA ALA A 277 -14.47 23.15 -19.33
C ALA A 277 -14.33 22.46 -17.96
N ALA A 278 -13.13 22.47 -17.37
CA ALA A 278 -12.89 21.92 -16.04
C ALA A 278 -13.66 22.70 -14.95
N LEU A 279 -13.61 24.03 -14.99
CA LEU A 279 -14.31 24.91 -14.04
C LEU A 279 -15.84 24.80 -14.18
N ASP A 280 -16.36 24.73 -15.41
CA ASP A 280 -17.78 24.54 -15.68
C ASP A 280 -18.25 23.18 -15.15
N ARG A 281 -17.46 22.12 -15.37
CA ARG A 281 -17.73 20.79 -14.82
C ARG A 281 -17.82 20.83 -13.29
N ALA A 282 -16.88 21.51 -12.63
CA ALA A 282 -16.88 21.67 -11.17
C ALA A 282 -18.13 22.42 -10.69
N SER A 283 -18.47 23.53 -11.36
CA SER A 283 -19.66 24.35 -11.06
C SER A 283 -20.95 23.53 -11.17
N VAL A 284 -21.11 22.76 -12.24
CA VAL A 284 -22.27 21.88 -12.43
C VAL A 284 -22.38 20.86 -11.31
N LEU A 285 -21.30 20.16 -10.97
CA LEU A 285 -21.29 19.17 -9.90
C LEU A 285 -21.67 19.75 -8.53
N LEU A 286 -21.18 20.96 -8.21
CA LEU A 286 -21.51 21.65 -6.96
C LEU A 286 -22.94 22.18 -6.93
N SER A 287 -23.52 22.49 -8.10
CA SER A 287 -24.90 22.98 -8.23
C SER A 287 -25.96 21.88 -8.11
N MET A 288 -25.60 20.63 -8.42
CA MET A 288 -26.48 19.48 -8.26
C MET A 288 -26.75 19.26 -6.77
N LYS A 289 -28.01 19.41 -6.35
CA LYS A 289 -28.43 19.34 -4.93
C LYS A 289 -27.75 18.17 -4.21
N THR A 290 -26.88 18.51 -3.26
CA THR A 290 -26.00 17.64 -2.45
C THR A 290 -26.67 16.45 -1.75
N LYS A 291 -28.00 16.34 -1.75
CA LYS A 291 -28.73 15.18 -1.20
C LYS A 291 -28.88 14.01 -2.17
N ILE A 292 -28.81 14.24 -3.49
CA ILE A 292 -29.04 13.19 -4.52
C ILE A 292 -27.72 12.60 -5.03
N MET A 293 -26.65 13.40 -5.06
CA MET A 293 -25.30 12.98 -5.44
C MET A 293 -24.33 13.39 -4.34
N ARG A 294 -24.04 12.49 -3.39
CA ARG A 294 -22.82 12.66 -2.58
C ARG A 294 -21.66 12.48 -3.55
N LEU A 295 -20.76 13.45 -3.63
CA LEU A 295 -19.54 13.36 -4.46
C LEU A 295 -18.61 12.20 -4.02
N ASP A 296 -19.03 11.37 -3.06
CA ASP A 296 -18.34 10.18 -2.53
C ASP A 296 -18.14 9.08 -3.58
N ASN A 297 -18.93 9.12 -4.66
CA ASN A 297 -18.83 8.18 -5.78
C ASN A 297 -18.49 8.89 -7.10
N VAL A 298 -17.95 10.13 -7.07
CA VAL A 298 -17.64 10.89 -8.30
C VAL A 298 -16.65 10.16 -9.22
N TRP A 299 -15.83 9.29 -8.63
CA TRP A 299 -14.85 8.45 -9.33
C TRP A 299 -15.32 7.02 -9.58
N GLY A 300 -16.52 6.64 -9.13
CA GLY A 300 -17.03 5.27 -9.21
C GLY A 300 -17.02 4.51 -7.89
N VAL A 301 -17.51 3.27 -7.94
CA VAL A 301 -17.81 2.41 -6.77
C VAL A 301 -16.75 1.34 -6.52
N GLY A 302 -15.77 1.19 -7.41
CA GLY A 302 -14.73 0.17 -7.35
C GLY A 302 -13.52 0.49 -6.49
N GLY A 303 -12.55 -0.45 -6.56
CA GLY A 303 -11.25 -0.39 -5.91
C GLY A 303 -11.11 -1.39 -4.75
N GLY A 304 -9.93 -2.02 -4.64
CA GLY A 304 -9.64 -3.02 -3.61
C GLY A 304 -9.66 -2.51 -2.16
N GLN A 305 -9.71 -1.19 -1.94
CA GLN A 305 -9.85 -0.56 -0.62
C GLN A 305 -11.33 -0.42 -0.19
N ARG A 306 -12.29 -0.74 -1.05
CA ARG A 306 -13.71 -0.69 -0.70
C ARG A 306 -14.07 -1.85 0.27
N PRO A 307 -15.03 -1.64 1.20
CA PRO A 307 -15.48 -2.72 2.06
C PRO A 307 -16.02 -3.90 1.25
N VAL A 308 -15.68 -5.13 1.62
CA VAL A 308 -16.11 -6.36 0.91
C VAL A 308 -17.63 -6.41 0.74
N LYS A 309 -18.40 -6.02 1.78
CA LYS A 309 -19.87 -5.93 1.72
C LYS A 309 -20.38 -5.00 0.62
N HIS A 310 -19.66 -3.91 0.33
CA HIS A 310 -20.02 -3.00 -0.74
C HIS A 310 -19.74 -3.64 -2.10
N LEU A 311 -18.59 -4.28 -2.28
CA LEU A 311 -18.24 -4.99 -3.53
C LEU A 311 -19.25 -6.09 -3.86
N ILE A 312 -19.65 -6.89 -2.86
CA ILE A 312 -20.70 -7.90 -3.00
C ILE A 312 -22.02 -7.27 -3.47
N LYS A 313 -22.40 -6.13 -2.87
CA LYS A 313 -23.61 -5.40 -3.26
C LYS A 313 -23.55 -4.92 -4.71
N GLU A 314 -22.43 -4.36 -5.15
CA GLU A 314 -22.28 -3.90 -6.55
C GLU A 314 -22.28 -5.08 -7.54
N MET A 315 -21.64 -6.20 -7.21
CA MET A 315 -21.71 -7.44 -8.01
C MET A 315 -23.15 -7.96 -8.11
N ASN A 316 -23.89 -7.93 -7.00
CA ASN A 316 -25.30 -8.30 -6.98
C ASN A 316 -26.17 -7.37 -7.84
N LEU A 317 -25.90 -6.05 -7.81
CA LEU A 317 -26.61 -5.07 -8.65
C LEU A 317 -26.33 -5.32 -10.13
N LEU A 318 -25.07 -5.53 -10.50
CA LEU A 318 -24.65 -5.88 -11.86
C LEU A 318 -25.41 -7.12 -12.37
N LEU A 319 -25.41 -8.21 -11.62
CA LEU A 319 -26.06 -9.46 -12.03
C LEU A 319 -27.58 -9.29 -12.20
N LYS A 320 -28.22 -8.54 -11.27
CA LYS A 320 -29.65 -8.25 -11.34
C LYS A 320 -30.00 -7.35 -12.52
N GLU A 321 -29.18 -6.34 -12.79
CA GLU A 321 -29.35 -5.48 -13.95
C GLU A 321 -29.21 -6.27 -15.25
N TYR A 322 -28.21 -7.15 -15.34
CA TYR A 322 -28.03 -8.03 -16.49
C TYR A 322 -29.22 -8.97 -16.71
N LEU A 323 -29.81 -9.54 -15.65
CA LEU A 323 -31.02 -10.37 -15.77
C LEU A 323 -32.21 -9.60 -16.34
N VAL A 324 -32.26 -8.28 -16.15
CA VAL A 324 -33.35 -7.43 -16.66
C VAL A 324 -33.03 -6.92 -18.06
N SER A 325 -31.79 -6.48 -18.32
CA SER A 325 -31.39 -5.83 -19.58
C SER A 325 -30.93 -6.81 -20.65
N GLY A 326 -30.24 -7.88 -20.27
CA GLY A 326 -29.55 -8.81 -21.18
C GLY A 326 -28.29 -8.23 -21.84
N GLU A 327 -27.86 -7.03 -21.44
CA GLU A 327 -26.75 -6.29 -22.04
C GLU A 327 -25.39 -6.78 -21.50
N LEU A 328 -24.67 -7.57 -22.29
CA LEU A 328 -23.38 -8.13 -21.91
C LEU A 328 -22.28 -7.06 -21.77
N SER A 329 -22.27 -6.08 -22.67
CA SER A 329 -21.25 -5.02 -22.69
C SER A 329 -21.32 -4.17 -21.41
N GLU A 330 -22.52 -3.87 -20.94
CA GLU A 330 -22.71 -3.11 -19.70
C GLU A 330 -22.27 -3.92 -18.49
N ALA A 331 -22.65 -5.20 -18.42
CA ALA A 331 -22.20 -6.08 -17.34
C ALA A 331 -20.66 -6.24 -17.32
N GLU A 332 -20.03 -6.30 -18.49
CA GLU A 332 -18.57 -6.31 -18.61
C GLU A 332 -17.95 -5.02 -18.08
N HIS A 333 -18.51 -3.88 -18.48
CA HIS A 333 -18.05 -2.57 -18.02
C HIS A 333 -18.18 -2.43 -16.50
N CYS A 334 -19.35 -2.76 -15.95
CA CYS A 334 -19.60 -2.73 -14.51
C CYS A 334 -18.59 -3.59 -13.73
N LEU A 335 -18.25 -4.79 -14.22
CA LEU A 335 -17.28 -5.66 -13.54
C LEU A 335 -15.86 -5.07 -13.61
N ARG A 336 -15.46 -4.50 -14.75
CA ARG A 336 -14.15 -3.85 -14.91
C ARG A 336 -14.01 -2.65 -13.96
N ASP A 337 -15.06 -1.87 -13.80
CA ASP A 337 -15.11 -0.69 -12.94
C ASP A 337 -14.99 -1.02 -11.45
N LEU A 338 -15.25 -2.26 -11.03
CA LEU A 338 -15.00 -2.70 -9.66
C LEU A 338 -13.51 -2.85 -9.33
N GLU A 339 -12.66 -3.06 -10.34
CA GLU A 339 -11.20 -3.15 -10.20
C GLU A 339 -10.70 -4.21 -9.18
N VAL A 340 -11.40 -5.35 -9.05
CA VAL A 340 -11.09 -6.41 -8.07
C VAL A 340 -10.94 -7.81 -8.69
N PRO A 341 -9.95 -8.02 -9.58
CA PRO A 341 -9.82 -9.26 -10.35
C PRO A 341 -9.64 -10.54 -9.51
N HIS A 342 -9.05 -10.42 -8.31
CA HIS A 342 -8.87 -11.56 -7.40
C HIS A 342 -10.11 -11.88 -6.54
N PHE A 343 -11.18 -11.10 -6.70
CA PHE A 343 -12.47 -11.28 -6.04
C PHE A 343 -13.59 -11.63 -7.03
N HIS A 344 -13.27 -11.88 -8.31
CA HIS A 344 -14.26 -12.29 -9.32
C HIS A 344 -14.92 -13.64 -9.01
N HIS A 345 -14.29 -14.49 -8.20
CA HIS A 345 -14.93 -15.72 -7.69
C HIS A 345 -16.20 -15.44 -6.87
N GLU A 346 -16.36 -14.23 -6.33
CA GLU A 346 -17.59 -13.80 -5.68
C GLU A 346 -18.71 -13.59 -6.69
N LEU A 347 -18.44 -12.89 -7.78
CA LEU A 347 -19.42 -12.70 -8.85
C LEU A 347 -19.88 -14.06 -9.43
N VAL A 348 -18.95 -14.99 -9.63
CA VAL A 348 -19.28 -16.34 -10.12
C VAL A 348 -20.16 -17.06 -9.10
N TYR A 349 -19.79 -17.04 -7.81
CA TYR A 349 -20.60 -17.62 -6.74
C TYR A 349 -22.02 -17.05 -6.73
N GLU A 350 -22.17 -15.72 -6.72
CA GLU A 350 -23.46 -15.04 -6.71
C GLU A 350 -24.29 -15.31 -7.97
N ALA A 351 -23.64 -15.37 -9.15
CA ALA A 351 -24.32 -15.69 -10.40
C ALA A 351 -24.92 -17.11 -10.39
N VAL A 352 -24.19 -18.09 -9.86
CA VAL A 352 -24.70 -19.46 -9.72
C VAL A 352 -25.80 -19.53 -8.67
N VAL A 353 -25.63 -18.91 -7.50
CA VAL A 353 -26.67 -18.88 -6.46
C VAL A 353 -27.96 -18.24 -6.98
N MET A 354 -27.87 -17.10 -7.67
CA MET A 354 -29.03 -16.47 -8.32
C MET A 354 -29.70 -17.39 -9.35
N ALA A 355 -28.93 -18.17 -10.10
CA ALA A 355 -29.49 -19.16 -11.02
C ALA A 355 -30.23 -20.29 -10.29
N LEU A 356 -29.70 -20.77 -9.16
CA LEU A 356 -30.33 -21.81 -8.34
C LEU A 356 -31.64 -21.34 -7.69
N GLU A 357 -31.69 -20.08 -7.23
CA GLU A 357 -32.87 -19.48 -6.60
C GLU A 357 -33.95 -19.06 -7.62
N SER A 358 -33.58 -18.94 -8.89
CA SER A 358 -34.48 -18.47 -9.94
C SER A 358 -35.58 -19.49 -10.28
N THR A 359 -36.72 -18.98 -10.75
CA THR A 359 -37.82 -19.81 -11.26
C THR A 359 -37.76 -19.85 -12.79
N GLY A 360 -37.47 -21.02 -13.35
CA GLY A 360 -37.47 -21.27 -14.80
C GLY A 360 -36.10 -21.11 -15.47
N ASP A 361 -36.02 -21.55 -16.73
CA ASP A 361 -34.73 -21.77 -17.40
C ASP A 361 -34.07 -20.49 -17.93
N THR A 362 -34.81 -19.39 -18.05
CA THR A 362 -34.30 -18.14 -18.64
C THR A 362 -33.09 -17.61 -17.86
N ALA A 363 -33.17 -17.55 -16.53
CA ALA A 363 -32.09 -17.04 -15.70
C ALA A 363 -30.85 -17.95 -15.78
N LEU A 364 -31.02 -19.28 -15.84
CA LEU A 364 -29.92 -20.22 -16.07
C LEU A 364 -29.22 -19.91 -17.39
N GLN A 365 -29.97 -19.83 -18.49
CA GLN A 365 -29.41 -19.58 -19.82
C GLN A 365 -28.69 -18.22 -19.90
N MET A 366 -29.25 -17.18 -19.26
CA MET A 366 -28.63 -15.87 -19.19
C MET A 366 -27.32 -15.92 -18.39
N MET A 367 -27.29 -16.58 -17.23
CA MET A 367 -26.07 -16.69 -16.42
C MET A 367 -24.98 -17.51 -17.12
N VAL A 368 -25.33 -18.59 -17.82
CA VAL A 368 -24.37 -19.33 -18.65
C VAL A 368 -23.80 -18.43 -19.76
N LYS A 369 -24.66 -17.67 -20.45
CA LYS A 369 -24.24 -16.72 -21.50
C LYS A 369 -23.30 -15.65 -20.94
N LEU A 370 -23.59 -15.10 -19.76
CA LEU A 370 -22.75 -14.11 -19.10
C LEU A 370 -21.37 -14.67 -18.74
N LEU A 371 -21.34 -15.81 -18.03
CA LEU A 371 -20.10 -16.45 -17.60
C LEU A 371 -19.23 -16.87 -18.80
N LYS A 372 -19.88 -17.33 -19.89
CA LYS A 372 -19.20 -17.61 -21.15
C LYS A 372 -18.54 -16.37 -21.74
N ALA A 373 -19.26 -15.26 -21.80
CA ALA A 373 -18.71 -14.01 -22.32
C ALA A 373 -17.50 -13.55 -21.49
N PHE A 374 -17.62 -13.55 -20.17
CA PHE A 374 -16.52 -13.15 -19.27
C PHE A 374 -15.31 -14.08 -19.30
N TRP A 375 -15.53 -15.38 -19.54
CA TRP A 375 -14.44 -16.32 -19.76
C TRP A 375 -13.74 -16.08 -21.11
N GLN A 376 -14.51 -15.93 -22.19
CA GLN A 376 -13.97 -15.76 -23.54
C GLN A 376 -13.19 -14.46 -23.71
N THR A 377 -13.58 -13.39 -23.03
CA THR A 377 -12.83 -12.12 -23.01
C THR A 377 -11.64 -12.13 -22.04
N GLY A 378 -11.47 -13.20 -21.27
CA GLY A 378 -10.42 -13.30 -20.24
C GLY A 378 -10.67 -12.41 -19.02
N LEU A 379 -11.86 -11.83 -18.88
CA LEU A 379 -12.20 -10.98 -17.74
C LEU A 379 -12.31 -11.77 -16.43
N ILE A 380 -12.81 -13.00 -16.50
CA ILE A 380 -12.76 -13.96 -15.40
C ILE A 380 -11.73 -15.03 -15.74
N THR A 381 -10.71 -15.17 -14.90
CA THR A 381 -9.68 -16.18 -15.07
C THR A 381 -10.20 -17.57 -14.70
N LEU A 382 -9.53 -18.61 -15.20
CA LEU A 382 -9.89 -20.01 -14.89
C LEU A 382 -9.88 -20.28 -13.37
N ASP A 383 -8.90 -19.71 -12.65
CA ASP A 383 -8.83 -19.81 -11.18
C ASP A 383 -10.08 -19.21 -10.51
N GLN A 384 -10.47 -18.00 -10.91
CA GLN A 384 -11.62 -17.31 -10.33
C GLN A 384 -12.94 -18.03 -10.66
N MET A 385 -13.06 -18.54 -11.89
CA MET A 385 -14.20 -19.37 -12.31
C MET A 385 -14.29 -20.64 -11.44
N ASN A 386 -13.21 -21.42 -11.36
CA ASN A 386 -13.18 -22.66 -10.59
C ASN A 386 -13.46 -22.42 -9.10
N ARG A 387 -12.88 -21.38 -8.50
CA ARG A 387 -13.11 -21.02 -7.09
C ARG A 387 -14.55 -20.63 -6.82
N GLY A 388 -15.20 -19.92 -7.75
CA GLY A 388 -16.61 -19.57 -7.63
C GLY A 388 -17.52 -20.80 -7.56
N PHE A 389 -17.39 -21.71 -8.54
CA PHE A 389 -18.16 -22.96 -8.55
C PHE A 389 -17.85 -23.85 -7.35
N GLN A 390 -16.58 -24.00 -6.96
CA GLN A 390 -16.21 -24.85 -5.85
C GLN A 390 -16.84 -24.38 -4.53
N ARG A 391 -16.91 -23.06 -4.29
CA ARG A 391 -17.61 -22.52 -3.12
C ARG A 391 -19.08 -22.91 -3.10
N VAL A 392 -19.77 -22.84 -4.24
CA VAL A 392 -21.17 -23.26 -4.31
C VAL A 392 -21.29 -24.77 -4.09
N TYR A 393 -20.35 -25.59 -4.58
CA TYR A 393 -20.35 -27.03 -4.32
C TYR A 393 -20.21 -27.34 -2.83
N ASP A 394 -19.34 -26.63 -2.13
CA ASP A 394 -19.10 -26.82 -0.69
C ASP A 394 -20.34 -26.42 0.14
N GLU A 395 -21.08 -25.40 -0.30
CA GLU A 395 -22.27 -24.85 0.39
C GLU A 395 -23.60 -25.42 -0.15
N LEU A 396 -23.58 -26.27 -1.19
CA LEU A 396 -24.79 -26.73 -1.90
C LEU A 396 -25.80 -27.43 -0.99
N ALA A 397 -25.31 -28.17 0.02
CA ALA A 397 -26.16 -28.82 1.00
C ALA A 397 -26.93 -27.81 1.87
N GLU A 398 -26.31 -26.69 2.22
CA GLU A 398 -26.93 -25.61 2.99
C GLU A 398 -27.92 -24.83 2.12
N ILE A 399 -27.52 -24.46 0.89
CA ILE A 399 -28.41 -23.83 -0.10
C ILE A 399 -29.67 -24.69 -0.35
N SER A 400 -29.53 -26.01 -0.31
CA SER A 400 -30.67 -26.92 -0.52
C SER A 400 -31.73 -26.88 0.58
N LEU A 401 -31.42 -26.31 1.75
CA LEU A 401 -32.38 -26.09 2.82
C LEU A 401 -33.39 -25.01 2.44
N ASP A 402 -32.93 -23.97 1.74
CA ASP A 402 -33.76 -22.86 1.25
C ASP A 402 -34.34 -23.16 -0.14
N VAL A 403 -33.60 -23.91 -0.98
CA VAL A 403 -33.99 -24.27 -2.35
C VAL A 403 -34.06 -25.80 -2.50
N PRO A 404 -35.25 -26.43 -2.34
CA PRO A 404 -35.38 -27.90 -2.29
C PRO A 404 -34.88 -28.66 -3.52
N HIS A 405 -34.81 -28.00 -4.68
CA HIS A 405 -34.36 -28.57 -5.95
C HIS A 405 -32.93 -28.16 -6.35
N ALA A 406 -32.18 -27.50 -5.46
CA ALA A 406 -30.85 -26.94 -5.75
C ALA A 406 -29.90 -27.93 -6.44
N HIS A 407 -29.79 -29.17 -5.95
CA HIS A 407 -28.93 -30.19 -6.57
C HIS A 407 -29.30 -30.49 -8.03
N SER A 408 -30.59 -30.60 -8.35
CA SER A 408 -31.04 -30.90 -9.71
C SER A 408 -30.80 -29.72 -10.66
N ILE A 409 -31.02 -28.50 -10.17
CA ILE A 409 -30.79 -27.28 -10.94
C ILE A 409 -29.27 -27.10 -11.15
N MET A 410 -28.46 -27.36 -10.13
CA MET A 410 -27.01 -27.30 -10.20
C MET A 410 -26.44 -28.30 -11.22
N GLU A 411 -26.88 -29.56 -11.20
CA GLU A 411 -26.46 -30.56 -12.20
C GLU A 411 -26.77 -30.07 -13.63
N THR A 412 -27.97 -29.53 -13.85
CA THR A 412 -28.39 -28.96 -15.14
C THR A 412 -27.52 -27.76 -15.53
N PHE A 413 -27.28 -26.84 -14.60
CA PHE A 413 -26.50 -25.62 -14.84
C PHE A 413 -25.05 -25.93 -15.20
N VAL A 414 -24.42 -26.84 -14.45
CA VAL A 414 -23.03 -27.29 -14.70
C VAL A 414 -22.91 -27.99 -16.05
N ASP A 415 -23.87 -28.83 -16.43
CA ASP A 415 -23.88 -29.47 -17.75
C ASP A 415 -24.01 -28.44 -18.88
N LEU A 416 -24.85 -27.41 -18.73
CA LEU A 416 -24.94 -26.30 -19.68
C LEU A 416 -23.62 -25.52 -19.78
N CYS A 417 -23.02 -25.16 -18.64
CA CYS A 417 -21.71 -24.50 -18.62
C CYS A 417 -20.63 -25.34 -19.30
N TYR A 418 -20.64 -26.65 -19.12
CA TYR A 418 -19.68 -27.54 -19.78
C TYR A 418 -19.90 -27.63 -21.29
N GLN A 419 -21.15 -27.77 -21.72
CA GLN A 419 -21.51 -27.76 -23.15
C GLN A 419 -21.06 -26.47 -23.84
N ASP A 420 -21.20 -25.33 -23.16
CA ASP A 420 -20.78 -24.02 -23.66
C ASP A 420 -19.30 -23.71 -23.44
N SER A 421 -18.52 -24.68 -22.96
CA SER A 421 -17.07 -24.56 -22.72
C SER A 421 -16.69 -23.45 -21.74
N VAL A 422 -17.60 -23.13 -20.80
CA VAL A 422 -17.37 -22.17 -19.69
C VAL A 422 -16.50 -22.80 -18.61
N ILE A 423 -16.64 -24.10 -18.38
CA ILE A 423 -15.94 -24.84 -17.33
C ILE A 423 -15.23 -26.08 -17.88
N THR A 424 -14.23 -26.54 -17.12
CA THR A 424 -13.50 -27.77 -17.46
C THR A 424 -14.31 -29.02 -17.15
N LYS A 425 -13.97 -30.13 -17.82
CA LYS A 425 -14.53 -31.44 -17.51
C LYS A 425 -14.31 -31.83 -16.04
N GLN A 426 -13.14 -31.52 -15.48
CA GLN A 426 -12.81 -31.82 -14.09
C GLN A 426 -13.76 -31.12 -13.11
N LEU A 427 -14.05 -29.84 -13.32
CA LEU A 427 -14.97 -29.08 -12.48
C LEU A 427 -16.42 -29.54 -12.62
N ARG A 428 -16.79 -30.02 -13.82
CA ARG A 428 -18.11 -30.62 -14.06
C ARG A 428 -18.27 -31.94 -13.33
N ASP A 429 -17.27 -32.82 -13.43
CA ASP A 429 -17.30 -34.14 -12.81
C ASP A 429 -17.18 -34.08 -11.26
N SER A 430 -16.77 -32.94 -10.68
CA SER A 430 -16.73 -32.72 -9.23
C SER A 430 -18.04 -32.20 -8.63
N CYS A 431 -19.09 -31.99 -9.45
CA CYS A 431 -20.37 -31.49 -8.97
C CYS A 431 -21.03 -32.48 -7.98
N PRO A 432 -21.45 -32.04 -6.76
CA PRO A 432 -22.04 -32.92 -5.76
C PRO A 432 -23.43 -33.42 -6.17
N THR A 433 -23.54 -34.73 -6.41
CA THR A 433 -24.84 -35.37 -6.64
C THR A 433 -25.55 -35.64 -5.31
N ARG A 434 -26.87 -35.47 -5.28
CA ARG A 434 -27.66 -35.82 -4.09
C ARG A 434 -27.57 -37.32 -3.87
N GLY A 435 -26.82 -37.74 -2.84
CA GLY A 435 -26.75 -39.12 -2.40
C GLY A 435 -28.16 -39.69 -2.22
N ARG A 436 -28.58 -40.57 -3.14
CA ARG A 436 -29.88 -41.23 -3.05
C ARG A 436 -29.82 -42.09 -1.79
N LYS A 437 -30.46 -41.66 -0.69
CA LYS A 437 -30.65 -42.51 0.50
C LYS A 437 -31.30 -43.79 0.00
N ARG A 438 -30.51 -44.87 -0.11
CA ARG A 438 -31.07 -46.21 -0.32
C ARG A 438 -31.84 -46.49 0.96
N PHE A 439 -33.16 -46.35 0.91
CA PHE A 439 -34.01 -47.05 1.85
C PHE A 439 -33.68 -48.53 1.67
N VAL A 440 -32.95 -49.10 2.61
CA VAL A 440 -32.80 -50.55 2.71
C VAL A 440 -34.21 -51.05 2.98
N SER A 441 -34.82 -51.69 2.00
CA SER A 441 -36.06 -52.42 2.22
C SER A 441 -35.70 -53.60 3.12
N GLU A 442 -36.01 -53.48 4.41
CA GLU A 442 -36.22 -54.63 5.28
C GLU A 442 -37.32 -55.49 4.64
N GLY A 443 -36.92 -56.55 3.96
CA GLY A 443 -37.90 -57.38 3.26
C GLY A 443 -37.31 -58.24 2.16
N ASP A 444 -36.37 -59.13 2.52
CA ASP A 444 -36.47 -60.48 1.98
C ASP A 444 -35.90 -61.46 3.00
N GLY A 445 -36.81 -62.14 3.70
CA GLY A 445 -36.50 -63.19 4.65
C GLY A 445 -35.94 -64.39 3.90
N GLY A 446 -34.61 -64.52 3.90
CA GLY A 446 -33.92 -65.71 3.43
C GLY A 446 -34.35 -66.95 4.22
N LEU A 447 -35.25 -67.74 3.66
CA LEU A 447 -35.49 -69.13 4.04
C LEU A 447 -34.20 -69.92 3.84
N VAL A 448 -33.53 -70.28 4.93
CA VAL A 448 -32.48 -71.31 4.93
C VAL A 448 -33.17 -72.63 4.66
N LYS A 449 -32.93 -73.23 3.48
CA LYS A 449 -33.21 -74.65 3.26
C LYS A 449 -32.03 -75.47 3.77
N SER A 450 -32.37 -76.35 4.70
CA SER A 450 -31.59 -77.44 5.30
C SER A 450 -31.02 -78.43 4.28
#